data_AF-A0A379TBT8-F1
#
_entry.id   AF-A0A379TBT8-F1
#
_cell.length_a   1.000
_cell.length_b   1.000
_cell.length_c   1.000
_cell.angle_alpha   90.00
_cell.angle_beta   90.00
_cell.angle_gamma   90.00
#
_symmetry.space_group_name_H-M   'P 1'
#
loop_
_entity.id
_entity.type
_entity.pdbx_description
1 polymer ?
#
loop_
_entity_poly.entity_id
_entity_poly.type
_entity_poly.pdbx_seq_one_letter_code
_entity_poly.pdbx_strand_id
1 'polypeptide(L)'
;MGIRTASTGVFLGCSGYALSPKERCKTTINLIPENEVLNVLEGDDAETNALRAKRRCQKCGTAMDSYLIDPKRKLHVCGNNPTCDGYEIEEGEFRIKGYDGPIVECEKCGSEMHLKMGRFGKYMACTNDECKNTRKILRNGEVAPPKEDPVPLPELPCEKSDAYFVLRDGAAGIFLAANTFPKSRETRAPLVEELLPVSAIACRKNCVIWRMRRSRIRKEIKPSFALAAKTKQQYVAAEKEGKATGWSAFFVDGKWVEGKK
;
A
#
# COMPACT_ATOMS: atom_id res chain seq x y z
N MET A 1 14.55 -22.47 -9.49
CA MET A 1 13.72 -22.04 -8.33
C MET A 1 12.82 -23.20 -7.93
N GLY A 2 12.34 -23.26 -6.69
CA GLY A 2 11.39 -24.27 -6.22
C GLY A 2 10.05 -23.64 -5.83
N ILE A 3 8.95 -24.37 -6.03
CA ILE A 3 7.61 -23.97 -5.61
C ILE A 3 7.53 -24.11 -4.08
N ARG A 4 7.14 -23.03 -3.41
CA ARG A 4 7.01 -22.98 -1.95
C ARG A 4 5.65 -22.41 -1.57
N THR A 5 5.08 -22.94 -0.49
CA THR A 5 3.82 -22.48 0.06
C THR A 5 4.07 -21.84 1.42
N ALA A 6 3.56 -20.63 1.60
CA ALA A 6 3.50 -19.94 2.89
C ALA A 6 2.05 -19.59 3.24
N SER A 7 1.83 -19.07 4.45
CA SER A 7 0.51 -18.58 4.88
C SER A 7 -0.06 -17.48 3.97
N THR A 8 0.80 -16.75 3.25
CA THR A 8 0.42 -15.68 2.33
C THR A 8 0.14 -16.15 0.90
N GLY A 9 0.32 -17.45 0.61
CA GLY A 9 0.14 -18.02 -0.73
C GLY A 9 1.34 -18.79 -1.25
N VAL A 10 1.29 -19.11 -2.55
CA VAL A 10 2.31 -19.89 -3.26
C VAL A 10 3.29 -18.95 -3.97
N PHE A 11 4.57 -19.28 -3.99
CA PHE A 11 5.61 -18.48 -4.62
C PHE A 11 6.79 -19.34 -5.08
N LEU A 12 7.59 -18.83 -6.01
CA LEU A 12 8.86 -19.44 -6.40
C LEU A 12 9.98 -18.90 -5.52
N GLY A 13 10.68 -19.79 -4.83
CA GLY A 13 11.86 -19.49 -4.04
C GLY A 13 13.15 -19.89 -4.76
N CYS A 14 14.20 -19.10 -4.62
CA CYS A 14 15.53 -19.47 -5.08
C CYS A 14 16.04 -20.73 -4.36
N SER A 15 16.56 -21.72 -5.11
CA SER A 15 17.16 -22.93 -4.54
C SER A 15 18.39 -22.61 -3.69
N GLY A 16 19.14 -21.57 -4.08
CA GLY A 16 20.27 -21.04 -3.32
C GLY A 16 19.91 -20.44 -1.94
N TYR A 17 18.64 -20.42 -1.53
CA TYR A 17 18.27 -20.02 -0.17
C TYR A 17 18.84 -20.95 0.92
N ALA A 18 19.08 -22.22 0.57
CA ALA A 18 19.64 -23.22 1.50
C ALA A 18 21.13 -23.00 1.83
N LEU A 19 21.82 -22.12 1.09
CA LEU A 19 23.22 -21.82 1.30
C LEU A 19 23.46 -21.01 2.60
N SER A 20 24.75 -20.84 2.91
CA SER A 20 25.23 -20.03 4.04
C SER A 20 24.60 -18.62 4.01
N PRO A 21 24.46 -17.92 5.16
CA PRO A 21 23.87 -16.59 5.20
C PRO A 21 24.52 -15.55 4.26
N LYS A 22 25.80 -15.75 3.93
CA LYS A 22 26.55 -14.87 3.00
C LYS A 22 26.22 -15.13 1.54
N GLU A 23 25.88 -16.36 1.19
CA GLU A 23 25.68 -16.80 -0.21
C GLU A 23 24.20 -17.08 -0.53
N ARG A 24 23.32 -16.98 0.46
CA ARG A 24 21.91 -17.31 0.24
C ARG A 24 21.22 -16.33 -0.70
N CYS A 25 20.62 -16.91 -1.73
CA CYS A 25 19.76 -16.20 -2.64
C CYS A 25 18.38 -15.98 -1.99
N LYS A 26 18.05 -14.72 -1.68
CA LYS A 26 16.78 -14.33 -1.02
C LYS A 26 15.67 -13.93 -2.02
N THR A 27 15.93 -14.06 -3.31
CA THR A 27 14.99 -13.68 -4.36
C THR A 27 13.79 -14.63 -4.38
N THR A 28 12.59 -14.06 -4.43
CA THR A 28 11.32 -14.78 -4.54
C THR A 28 10.46 -14.16 -5.65
N ILE A 29 9.63 -14.99 -6.28
CA ILE A 29 8.64 -14.54 -7.27
C ILE A 29 7.27 -14.98 -6.76
N ASN A 30 6.39 -14.02 -6.48
CA ASN A 30 5.04 -14.32 -6.02
C ASN A 30 4.21 -14.89 -7.18
N LEU A 31 3.52 -16.02 -6.94
CA LEU A 31 2.67 -16.64 -7.94
C LEU A 31 1.24 -16.16 -7.74
N ILE A 32 0.63 -15.57 -8.77
CA ILE A 32 -0.72 -15.02 -8.69
C ILE A 32 -1.70 -16.12 -9.11
N PRO A 33 -2.58 -16.62 -8.22
CA PRO A 33 -3.55 -17.65 -8.59
C PRO A 33 -4.55 -17.11 -9.61
N GLU A 34 -4.86 -17.90 -10.63
CA GLU A 34 -5.87 -17.55 -11.64
C GLU A 34 -7.29 -17.45 -11.07
N ASN A 35 -7.54 -18.17 -9.97
CA ASN A 35 -8.84 -18.38 -9.36
C ASN A 35 -9.41 -17.11 -8.68
N GLU A 36 -8.61 -16.04 -8.51
CA GLU A 36 -9.08 -14.75 -7.97
C GLU A 36 -9.93 -13.92 -8.97
N VAL A 37 -10.40 -14.54 -10.07
CA VAL A 37 -11.22 -13.87 -11.11
C VAL A 37 -12.49 -14.64 -11.51
N LEU A 38 -13.07 -15.41 -10.60
CA LEU A 38 -14.40 -15.99 -10.81
C LEU A 38 -15.37 -15.49 -9.74
N ASN A 39 -16.00 -14.36 -10.04
CA ASN A 39 -17.36 -14.06 -9.61
C ASN A 39 -18.07 -13.44 -10.80
N VAL A 40 -19.31 -13.89 -11.03
CA VAL A 40 -20.22 -13.56 -12.16
C VAL A 40 -20.22 -14.62 -13.26
N LEU A 41 -20.77 -15.79 -12.95
CA LEU A 41 -21.72 -16.50 -13.82
C LEU A 41 -22.58 -17.40 -12.90
N GLU A 42 -23.84 -17.00 -12.76
CA GLU A 42 -24.89 -17.63 -11.95
C GLU A 42 -25.21 -19.05 -12.46
N GLY A 43 -25.34 -20.03 -11.55
CA GLY A 43 -25.86 -21.37 -11.82
C GLY A 43 -25.19 -22.48 -11.00
N ASP A 44 -25.95 -23.52 -10.65
CA ASP A 44 -25.52 -24.68 -9.83
C ASP A 44 -24.36 -25.49 -10.46
N ASP A 45 -24.04 -25.28 -11.74
CA ASP A 45 -22.98 -25.98 -12.48
C ASP A 45 -21.63 -25.22 -12.56
N ALA A 46 -21.55 -24.01 -12.01
CA ALA A 46 -20.36 -23.14 -12.16
C ALA A 46 -19.09 -23.77 -11.56
N GLU A 47 -19.20 -24.39 -10.39
CA GLU A 47 -18.06 -25.06 -9.73
C GLU A 47 -17.60 -26.30 -10.51
N THR A 48 -18.55 -27.08 -11.03
CA THR A 48 -18.27 -28.26 -11.85
C THR A 48 -17.54 -27.89 -13.14
N ASN A 49 -17.96 -26.80 -13.79
CA ASN A 49 -17.32 -26.31 -15.01
C ASN A 49 -15.91 -25.74 -14.73
N ALA A 50 -15.73 -25.03 -13.61
CA ALA A 50 -14.41 -24.55 -13.18
C ALA A 50 -13.45 -25.71 -12.90
N LEU A 51 -13.93 -26.80 -12.28
CA LEU A 51 -13.13 -28.01 -12.02
C LEU A 51 -12.79 -28.81 -13.29
N ARG A 52 -13.62 -28.73 -14.33
CA ARG A 52 -13.35 -29.33 -15.65
C ARG A 52 -12.34 -28.52 -16.45
N ALA A 53 -12.33 -27.20 -16.30
CA ALA A 53 -11.38 -26.30 -16.98
C ALA A 53 -9.94 -26.44 -16.46
N LYS A 54 -9.74 -26.98 -15.25
CA LYS A 54 -8.40 -27.23 -14.70
C LYS A 54 -7.67 -28.33 -15.49
N ARG A 55 -6.39 -28.08 -15.78
CA ARG A 55 -5.47 -29.09 -16.32
C ARG A 55 -5.33 -30.28 -15.36
N ARG A 56 -4.99 -31.45 -15.90
CA ARG A 56 -4.73 -32.66 -15.12
C ARG A 56 -3.23 -32.94 -15.08
N CYS A 57 -2.72 -33.29 -13.89
CA CYS A 57 -1.33 -33.62 -13.70
C CYS A 57 -0.96 -34.87 -14.50
N GLN A 58 0.09 -34.79 -15.31
CA GLN A 58 0.57 -35.92 -16.12
C GLN A 58 1.13 -37.08 -15.28
N LYS A 59 1.42 -36.86 -13.99
CA LYS A 59 1.96 -37.89 -13.07
C LYS A 59 0.87 -38.65 -12.31
N CYS A 60 -0.15 -37.97 -11.80
CA CYS A 60 -1.15 -38.57 -10.92
C CYS A 60 -2.61 -38.30 -11.31
N GLY A 61 -2.86 -37.58 -12.41
CA GLY A 61 -4.20 -37.25 -12.89
C GLY A 61 -4.97 -36.21 -12.07
N THR A 62 -4.43 -35.74 -10.95
CA THR A 62 -5.09 -34.74 -10.09
C THR A 62 -5.25 -33.39 -10.79
N ALA A 63 -6.30 -32.64 -10.44
CA ALA A 63 -6.48 -31.26 -10.91
C ALA A 63 -5.25 -30.40 -10.58
N MET A 64 -4.85 -29.54 -11.49
CA MET A 64 -3.76 -28.59 -11.30
C MET A 64 -4.30 -27.20 -11.00
N ASP A 65 -3.60 -26.46 -10.15
CA ASP A 65 -3.84 -25.06 -9.88
C ASP A 65 -2.94 -24.20 -10.76
N SER A 66 -3.53 -23.17 -11.38
CA SER A 66 -2.88 -22.32 -12.37
C SER A 66 -2.46 -21.00 -11.73
N TYR A 67 -1.21 -20.61 -11.96
CA TYR A 67 -0.62 -19.39 -11.43
C TYR A 67 0.08 -18.59 -12.52
N LEU A 68 -0.03 -17.27 -12.48
CA LEU A 68 0.73 -16.40 -13.37
C LEU A 68 2.12 -16.12 -12.78
N ILE A 69 3.19 -16.37 -13.55
CA ILE A 69 4.56 -15.96 -13.21
C ILE A 69 4.82 -14.55 -13.72
N ASP A 70 4.53 -14.32 -15.00
CA ASP A 70 4.73 -13.08 -15.73
C ASP A 70 3.76 -13.03 -16.94
N PRO A 71 3.72 -11.93 -17.72
CA PRO A 71 2.81 -11.81 -18.87
C PRO A 71 3.04 -12.83 -19.99
N LYS A 72 4.12 -13.62 -19.95
CA LYS A 72 4.49 -14.58 -20.98
C LYS A 72 4.36 -16.04 -20.54
N ARG A 73 4.29 -16.29 -19.23
CA ARG A 73 4.40 -17.64 -18.64
C ARG A 73 3.38 -17.84 -17.53
N LYS A 74 2.61 -18.92 -17.66
CA LYS A 74 1.71 -19.44 -16.63
C LYS A 74 2.23 -20.79 -16.13
N LEU A 75 2.21 -20.99 -14.82
CA LEU A 75 2.64 -22.21 -14.14
C LEU A 75 1.42 -22.98 -13.64
N HIS A 76 1.28 -24.22 -14.06
CA HIS A 76 0.31 -25.16 -13.53
C HIS A 76 1.00 -26.06 -12.52
N VAL A 77 0.48 -26.14 -11.30
CA VAL A 77 1.03 -26.95 -10.21
C VAL A 77 0.02 -28.02 -9.81
N CYS A 78 0.45 -29.26 -9.63
CA CYS A 78 -0.43 -30.32 -9.15
C CYS A 78 -1.07 -29.96 -7.80
N GLY A 79 -2.38 -30.18 -7.65
CA GLY A 79 -3.09 -29.94 -6.39
C GLY A 79 -2.60 -30.80 -5.22
N ASN A 80 -1.87 -31.89 -5.50
CA ASN A 80 -1.23 -32.73 -4.48
C ASN A 80 0.19 -32.26 -4.11
N ASN A 81 0.66 -31.09 -4.56
CA ASN A 81 1.94 -30.53 -4.15
C ASN A 81 1.95 -30.24 -2.62
N PRO A 82 3.00 -30.61 -1.87
CA PRO A 82 4.33 -31.06 -2.31
C PRO A 82 4.49 -32.58 -2.48
N THR A 83 3.46 -33.39 -2.22
CA THR A 83 3.51 -34.85 -2.37
C THR A 83 3.71 -35.27 -3.83
N CYS A 84 3.12 -34.53 -4.77
CA CYS A 84 3.37 -34.67 -6.19
C CYS A 84 4.15 -33.45 -6.71
N ASP A 85 5.29 -33.71 -7.35
CA ASP A 85 6.17 -32.73 -7.98
C ASP A 85 5.80 -32.44 -9.45
N GLY A 86 4.57 -32.78 -9.85
CA GLY A 86 4.06 -32.53 -11.19
C GLY A 86 3.74 -31.05 -11.40
N TYR A 87 4.35 -30.44 -12.40
CA TYR A 87 4.05 -29.08 -12.85
C TYR A 87 4.16 -28.98 -14.38
N GLU A 88 3.54 -27.96 -14.95
CA GLU A 88 3.60 -27.63 -16.38
C GLU A 88 3.74 -26.12 -16.54
N ILE A 89 4.49 -25.67 -17.55
CA ILE A 89 4.63 -24.25 -17.89
C ILE A 89 3.95 -24.04 -19.24
N GLU A 90 2.97 -23.15 -19.26
CA GLU A 90 2.29 -22.71 -20.47
C GLU A 90 2.88 -21.37 -20.90
N GLU A 91 3.43 -21.34 -22.11
CA GLU A 91 3.89 -20.11 -22.76
C GLU A 91 2.74 -19.49 -23.56
N GLY A 92 2.56 -18.19 -23.43
CA GLY A 92 1.49 -17.46 -24.10
C GLY A 92 1.43 -16.01 -23.64
N GLU A 93 0.56 -15.19 -24.24
CA GLU A 93 0.36 -13.83 -23.78
C GLU A 93 -0.78 -13.77 -22.77
N PHE A 94 -0.43 -13.59 -21.50
CA PHE A 94 -1.38 -13.54 -20.41
C PHE A 94 -1.51 -12.11 -19.88
N ARG A 95 -2.75 -11.66 -19.70
CA ARG A 95 -3.07 -10.39 -19.05
C ARG A 95 -3.69 -10.66 -17.69
N ILE A 96 -3.27 -9.92 -16.67
CA ILE A 96 -3.93 -9.95 -15.36
C ILE A 96 -5.33 -9.34 -15.54
N LYS A 97 -6.37 -10.17 -15.46
CA LYS A 97 -7.77 -9.78 -15.68
C LYS A 97 -8.19 -8.75 -14.61
N GLY A 98 -8.66 -7.58 -15.06
CA GLY A 98 -8.82 -6.36 -14.25
C GLY A 98 -7.91 -5.18 -14.66
N TYR A 99 -7.34 -5.22 -15.87
CA TYR A 99 -6.46 -4.19 -16.41
C TYR A 99 -7.00 -3.63 -17.74
N ASP A 100 -7.98 -2.73 -17.62
CA ASP A 100 -8.16 -1.55 -18.50
C ASP A 100 -7.81 -0.27 -17.69
N GLY A 101 -6.98 -0.43 -16.65
CA GLY A 101 -6.60 0.66 -15.77
C GLY A 101 -5.70 1.66 -16.51
N PRO A 102 -5.79 2.96 -16.19
CA PRO A 102 -4.98 3.97 -16.85
C PRO A 102 -3.49 3.69 -16.66
N ILE A 103 -2.73 3.71 -17.76
CA ILE A 103 -1.27 3.82 -17.70
C ILE A 103 -0.99 5.23 -17.16
N VAL A 104 -0.33 5.30 -16.01
CA VAL A 104 -0.02 6.57 -15.36
C VAL A 104 1.46 6.86 -15.49
N GLU A 105 1.79 8.10 -15.82
CA GLU A 105 3.17 8.57 -15.89
C GLU A 105 3.77 8.70 -14.48
N CYS A 106 5.00 8.24 -14.33
CA CYS A 106 5.75 8.36 -13.08
C CYS A 106 6.24 9.80 -12.89
N GLU A 107 5.76 10.46 -11.85
CA GLU A 107 6.18 11.82 -11.46
C GLU A 107 7.68 12.02 -11.20
N LYS A 108 8.44 10.94 -10.97
CA LYS A 108 9.88 11.02 -10.65
C LYS A 108 10.78 10.88 -11.88
N CYS A 109 10.34 10.17 -12.91
CA CYS A 109 11.19 9.88 -14.07
C CYS A 109 10.48 9.96 -15.44
N GLY A 110 9.19 10.23 -15.47
CA GLY A 110 8.39 10.30 -16.71
C GLY A 110 8.09 8.95 -17.36
N SER A 111 8.63 7.84 -16.85
CA SER A 111 8.33 6.50 -17.39
C SER A 111 6.93 6.03 -17.00
N GLU A 112 6.39 5.06 -17.75
CA GLU A 112 5.09 4.46 -17.46
C GLU A 112 5.10 3.70 -16.12
N MET A 113 3.97 3.72 -15.42
CA MET A 113 3.73 2.88 -14.24
C MET A 113 2.75 1.77 -14.59
N HIS A 114 3.07 0.54 -14.20
CA HIS A 114 2.26 -0.66 -14.44
C HIS A 114 1.65 -1.19 -13.15
N LEU A 115 0.48 -1.80 -13.27
CA LEU A 115 -0.18 -2.51 -12.17
C LEU A 115 0.64 -3.72 -11.74
N LYS A 116 0.96 -3.80 -10.46
CA LYS A 116 1.55 -4.96 -9.79
C LYS A 116 0.67 -5.38 -8.60
N MET A 117 0.66 -6.68 -8.31
CA MET A 117 0.05 -7.21 -7.09
C MET A 117 1.14 -7.48 -6.07
N GLY A 118 1.00 -6.87 -4.89
CA GLY A 118 1.90 -7.08 -3.77
C GLY A 118 1.14 -7.64 -2.56
N ARG A 119 1.87 -7.92 -1.48
CA ARG A 119 1.30 -8.40 -0.21
C ARG A 119 0.23 -7.50 0.41
N PHE A 120 0.21 -6.22 0.03
CA PHE A 120 -0.73 -5.21 0.55
C PHE A 120 -1.85 -4.88 -0.46
N GLY A 121 -2.01 -5.71 -1.49
CA GLY A 121 -2.95 -5.51 -2.57
C GLY A 121 -2.32 -4.93 -3.84
N LYS A 122 -3.20 -4.44 -4.72
CA LYS A 122 -2.87 -3.86 -6.03
C LYS A 122 -2.19 -2.48 -5.87
N TYR A 123 -1.12 -2.24 -6.61
CA TYR A 123 -0.39 -0.98 -6.65
C TYR A 123 0.20 -0.74 -8.03
N MET A 124 0.43 0.52 -8.39
CA MET A 124 1.17 0.89 -9.59
C MET A 124 2.67 0.98 -9.25
N ALA A 125 3.52 0.37 -10.06
CA ALA A 125 4.97 0.43 -9.93
C ALA A 125 5.57 1.00 -11.21
N CYS A 126 6.58 1.86 -11.09
CA CYS A 126 7.31 2.32 -12.27
C CYS A 126 7.92 1.15 -13.05
N THR A 127 7.92 1.25 -14.37
CA THR A 127 8.54 0.29 -15.28
C THR A 127 10.07 0.39 -15.31
N ASN A 128 10.62 1.56 -14.96
CA ASN A 128 12.06 1.75 -14.88
C ASN A 128 12.61 1.12 -13.59
N ASP A 129 13.53 0.17 -13.72
CA ASP A 129 14.15 -0.55 -12.61
C ASP A 129 14.99 0.35 -11.69
N GLU A 130 15.51 1.47 -12.19
CA GLU A 130 16.21 2.48 -11.38
C GLU A 130 15.22 3.30 -10.53
N CYS A 131 13.96 3.39 -10.94
CA CYS A 131 12.92 4.16 -10.26
C CYS A 131 12.02 3.27 -9.39
N LYS A 132 12.26 3.24 -8.08
CA LYS A 132 11.45 2.47 -7.12
C LYS A 132 10.12 3.17 -6.73
N ASN A 133 9.63 4.10 -7.56
CA ASN A 133 8.41 4.82 -7.25
C ASN A 133 7.18 3.91 -7.37
N THR A 134 6.25 4.06 -6.44
CA THR A 134 5.00 3.27 -6.42
C THR A 134 3.82 4.15 -6.04
N ARG A 135 2.65 3.89 -6.65
CA ARG A 135 1.38 4.56 -6.32
C ARG A 135 0.37 3.53 -5.87
N LYS A 136 -0.41 3.85 -4.84
CA LYS A 136 -1.44 2.96 -4.33
C LYS A 136 -2.67 3.01 -5.23
N ILE A 137 -3.36 1.90 -5.38
CA ILE A 137 -4.69 1.87 -6.00
C ILE A 137 -5.73 1.89 -4.90
N LEU A 138 -6.68 2.81 -5.02
CA LEU A 138 -7.78 2.98 -4.08
C LEU A 138 -8.82 1.87 -4.31
N ARG A 139 -9.70 1.66 -3.33
CA ARG A 139 -10.73 0.59 -3.40
C ARG A 139 -11.71 0.77 -4.57
N ASN A 140 -11.89 2.00 -5.05
CA ASN A 140 -12.70 2.34 -6.21
C ASN A 140 -11.97 2.14 -7.56
N GLY A 141 -10.72 1.64 -7.55
CA GLY A 141 -9.93 1.42 -8.77
C GLY A 141 -9.12 2.63 -9.23
N GLU A 142 -9.28 3.80 -8.61
CA GLU A 142 -8.51 5.00 -8.98
C GLU A 142 -7.07 4.93 -8.45
N VAL A 143 -6.14 5.49 -9.22
CA VAL A 143 -4.74 5.63 -8.79
C VAL A 143 -4.65 6.80 -7.80
N ALA A 144 -4.21 6.51 -6.57
CA ALA A 144 -4.02 7.52 -5.54
C ALA A 144 -3.08 8.63 -6.05
N PRO A 145 -3.31 9.91 -5.69
CA PRO A 145 -2.46 11.03 -6.12
C PRO A 145 -0.97 10.81 -5.82
N PRO A 146 -0.07 11.52 -6.54
CA PRO A 146 1.31 11.76 -6.14
C PRO A 146 1.52 11.76 -4.63
N LYS A 147 2.40 10.90 -4.12
CA LYS A 147 2.72 10.92 -2.70
C LYS A 147 3.78 11.98 -2.46
N GLU A 148 3.53 12.92 -1.54
CA GLU A 148 4.57 13.84 -1.09
C GLU A 148 5.68 13.08 -0.35
N ASP A 149 6.93 13.51 -0.56
CA ASP A 149 8.06 12.89 0.11
C ASP A 149 7.95 13.12 1.64
N PRO A 150 8.19 12.07 2.45
CA PRO A 150 8.09 12.20 3.91
C PRO A 150 9.03 13.27 4.46
N VAL A 151 8.56 14.07 5.42
CA VAL A 151 9.37 15.12 6.06
C VAL A 151 9.89 14.60 7.41
N PRO A 152 11.20 14.34 7.55
CA PRO A 152 11.77 13.87 8.81
C PRO A 152 11.78 14.99 9.86
N LEU A 153 11.43 14.66 11.11
CA LEU A 153 11.46 15.57 12.25
C LEU A 153 12.38 15.00 13.35
N PRO A 154 13.72 15.12 13.22
CA PRO A 154 14.65 14.55 14.19
C PRO A 154 14.49 15.11 15.61
N GLU A 155 14.03 16.36 15.73
CA GLU A 155 13.77 17.04 17.01
C GLU A 155 12.58 16.46 17.79
N LEU A 156 11.80 15.58 17.18
CA LEU A 156 10.58 15.02 17.76
C LEU A 156 10.74 13.51 18.01
N PRO A 157 11.23 13.09 19.19
CA PRO A 157 11.42 11.68 19.51
C PRO A 157 10.10 10.95 19.66
N CYS A 158 10.12 9.64 19.40
CA CYS A 158 9.01 8.73 19.68
C CYS A 158 8.94 8.38 21.18
N GLU A 159 7.76 8.06 21.68
CA GLU A 159 7.56 7.71 23.09
C GLU A 159 8.04 6.28 23.41
N LYS A 160 7.86 5.35 22.47
CA LYS A 160 8.09 3.92 22.70
C LYS A 160 9.44 3.40 22.22
N SER A 161 10.25 4.25 21.59
CA SER A 161 11.51 3.84 20.96
C SER A 161 12.45 5.02 20.76
N ASP A 162 13.75 4.77 20.62
CA ASP A 162 14.79 5.78 20.27
C ASP A 162 14.68 6.32 18.83
N ALA A 163 13.52 6.13 18.21
CA ALA A 163 13.17 6.66 16.90
C ALA A 163 12.75 8.13 17.00
N TYR A 164 12.67 8.79 15.84
CA TYR A 164 12.04 10.11 15.72
C TYR A 164 10.85 10.06 14.76
N PHE A 165 9.98 11.05 14.86
CA PHE A 165 8.78 11.13 14.04
C PHE A 165 9.07 11.67 12.64
N VAL A 166 8.35 11.14 11.65
CA VAL A 166 8.37 11.58 10.25
C VAL A 166 6.94 11.93 9.87
N LEU A 167 6.75 13.14 9.33
CA LEU A 167 5.48 13.56 8.80
C LEU A 167 5.20 12.87 7.46
N ARG A 168 4.03 12.26 7.35
CA ARG A 168 3.60 11.50 6.18
C ARG A 168 2.18 11.89 5.78
N ASP A 169 1.92 11.84 4.49
CA ASP A 169 0.57 11.90 3.94
C ASP A 169 0.02 10.47 3.73
N GLY A 170 -1.27 10.30 4.04
CA GLY A 170 -1.98 9.03 3.96
C GLY A 170 -3.47 9.24 3.70
N ALA A 171 -4.21 8.14 3.57
CA ALA A 171 -5.64 8.19 3.26
C ALA A 171 -6.49 8.90 4.35
N ALA A 172 -5.99 8.93 5.59
CA ALA A 172 -6.62 9.61 6.72
C ALA A 172 -6.09 11.05 6.92
N GLY A 173 -5.37 11.61 5.94
CA GLY A 173 -4.71 12.90 6.02
C GLY A 173 -3.27 12.80 6.51
N ILE A 174 -2.71 13.93 6.91
CA ILE A 174 -1.34 14.01 7.43
C ILE A 174 -1.24 13.40 8.83
N PHE A 175 -0.16 12.67 9.08
CA PHE A 175 0.10 12.03 10.36
C PHE A 175 1.61 11.93 10.62
N LEU A 176 1.99 11.83 11.89
CA LEU A 176 3.35 11.49 12.29
C LEU A 176 3.49 9.98 12.42
N ALA A 177 4.60 9.44 11.93
CA ALA A 177 4.96 8.03 12.06
C ALA A 177 6.44 7.88 12.38
N ALA A 178 6.81 6.87 13.16
CA ALA A 178 8.21 6.60 13.47
C ALA A 178 9.07 6.39 12.20
N ASN A 179 10.29 6.93 12.22
CA ASN A 179 11.26 6.79 11.11
C ASN A 179 11.66 5.32 10.85
N THR A 180 11.68 4.49 11.89
CA THR A 180 12.07 3.07 11.83
C THR A 180 10.92 2.13 11.46
N PHE A 181 9.78 2.64 10.96
CA PHE A 181 8.70 1.80 10.44
C PHE A 181 9.24 0.76 9.44
N PRO A 182 8.87 -0.54 9.55
CA PRO A 182 7.79 -1.10 10.37
C PRO A 182 8.18 -1.59 11.76
N LYS A 183 9.42 -1.36 12.24
CA LYS A 183 9.90 -1.81 13.56
C LYS A 183 9.17 -1.08 14.69
N SER A 184 9.17 0.25 14.65
CA SER A 184 8.26 1.06 15.47
C SER A 184 7.02 1.42 14.65
N ARG A 185 5.84 1.12 15.20
CA ARG A 185 4.52 1.39 14.59
C ARG A 185 3.79 2.54 15.28
N GLU A 186 4.55 3.38 15.98
CA GLU A 186 4.01 4.55 16.65
C GLU A 186 3.53 5.57 15.62
N THR A 187 2.26 5.96 15.71
CA THR A 187 1.65 6.98 14.87
C THR A 187 0.74 7.87 15.69
N ARG A 188 0.73 9.18 15.40
CA ARG A 188 -0.19 10.13 16.01
C ARG A 188 -0.48 11.31 15.10
N ALA A 189 -1.52 12.07 15.42
CA ALA A 189 -1.77 13.34 14.74
C ALA A 189 -0.66 14.36 15.09
N PRO A 190 -0.14 15.12 14.12
CA PRO A 190 0.76 16.21 14.40
C PRO A 190 0.04 17.33 15.14
N LEU A 191 0.67 17.87 16.17
CA LEU A 191 0.18 19.09 16.82
C LEU A 191 0.47 20.30 15.94
N VAL A 192 -0.39 21.32 16.00
CA VAL A 192 -0.18 22.54 15.22
C VAL A 192 1.14 23.20 15.59
N GLU A 193 1.50 23.21 16.88
CA GLU A 193 2.74 23.84 17.37
C GLU A 193 4.02 23.15 16.88
N GLU A 194 4.02 21.82 16.77
CA GLU A 194 5.15 21.01 16.27
C GLU A 194 5.44 21.28 14.79
N LEU A 195 4.41 21.71 14.07
CA LEU A 195 4.43 21.91 12.63
C LEU A 195 4.79 23.35 12.23
N LEU A 196 4.64 24.33 13.12
CA LEU A 196 5.03 25.72 12.83
C LEU A 196 6.48 25.88 12.34
N PRO A 197 7.50 25.24 12.94
CA PRO A 197 8.90 25.42 12.53
C PRO A 197 9.21 24.81 11.15
N VAL A 198 8.46 23.79 10.76
CA VAL A 198 8.72 22.96 9.57
C VAL A 198 7.82 23.33 8.40
N SER A 199 6.89 24.27 8.64
CA SER A 199 5.94 24.79 7.66
C SER A 199 6.57 25.24 6.35
N ALA A 200 7.79 25.78 6.38
CA ALA A 200 8.52 26.21 5.20
C ALA A 200 9.08 25.04 4.36
N ILE A 201 9.45 23.91 5.00
CA ILE A 201 10.07 22.75 4.36
C ILE A 201 9.02 21.78 3.80
N ALA A 202 7.90 21.61 4.52
CA ALA A 202 6.80 20.72 4.13
C ALA A 202 5.89 21.30 3.02
N CYS A 203 6.06 22.58 2.67
CA CYS A 203 5.15 23.33 1.80
C CYS A 203 5.59 23.27 0.33
N ARG A 204 5.21 22.19 -0.38
CA ARG A 204 5.26 22.17 -1.86
C ARG A 204 3.88 22.12 -2.52
N LYS A 205 2.87 21.42 -1.98
CA LYS A 205 1.48 21.47 -2.54
C LYS A 205 0.37 21.64 -1.49
N ASN A 206 0.54 21.19 -0.24
CA ASN A 206 -0.48 21.28 0.82
C ASN A 206 -0.26 22.42 1.86
N CYS A 207 0.17 23.60 1.41
CA CYS A 207 0.53 24.75 2.27
C CYS A 207 -0.65 25.40 3.04
N VAL A 208 -1.88 25.00 2.73
CA VAL A 208 -3.14 25.53 3.26
C VAL A 208 -3.23 25.39 4.78
N ILE A 209 -2.71 24.29 5.30
CA ILE A 209 -2.80 23.84 6.70
C ILE A 209 -1.83 24.58 7.62
N TRP A 210 -0.79 25.21 7.05
CA TRP A 210 0.35 25.77 7.79
C TRP A 210 0.24 27.28 8.06
N ARG A 211 -0.81 27.93 7.55
CA ARG A 211 -1.06 29.35 7.75
C ARG A 211 -1.75 29.68 9.08
N MET A 212 -1.91 28.70 9.96
CA MET A 212 -2.46 28.94 11.29
C MET A 212 -1.45 29.71 12.15
N ARG A 213 -1.74 30.97 12.45
CA ARG A 213 -0.88 31.78 13.32
C ARG A 213 -0.98 31.27 14.76
N ARG A 214 0.16 31.23 15.46
CA ARG A 214 0.27 30.87 16.89
C ARG A 214 -0.70 31.67 17.77
N SER A 215 -1.03 32.91 17.38
CA SER A 215 -1.99 33.78 18.08
C SER A 215 -3.44 33.28 18.08
N ARG A 216 -3.81 32.31 17.23
CA ARG A 216 -5.15 31.69 17.22
C ARG A 216 -5.22 30.37 17.99
N ILE A 217 -4.10 29.86 18.46
CA ILE A 217 -4.07 28.69 19.35
C ILE A 217 -4.43 29.20 20.75
N ARG A 218 -5.59 28.81 21.28
CA ARG A 218 -5.94 29.12 22.67
C ARG A 218 -4.88 28.46 23.56
N LYS A 219 -4.21 29.23 24.43
CA LYS A 219 -3.10 28.76 25.29
C LYS A 219 -3.44 27.49 26.10
N GLU A 220 -4.72 27.25 26.38
CA GLU A 220 -5.20 26.14 27.19
C GLU A 220 -5.49 24.85 26.42
N ILE A 221 -5.37 24.87 25.08
CA ILE A 221 -5.65 23.68 24.27
C ILE A 221 -4.50 23.39 23.30
N LYS A 222 -4.21 22.09 23.12
CA LYS A 222 -3.23 21.59 22.14
C LYS A 222 -3.97 21.12 20.89
N PRO A 223 -4.15 21.97 19.88
CA PRO A 223 -4.79 21.56 18.65
C PRO A 223 -3.92 20.58 17.85
N SER A 224 -4.55 19.59 17.24
CA SER A 224 -3.96 18.62 16.32
C SER A 224 -4.71 18.60 14.99
N PHE A 225 -4.03 18.18 13.93
CA PHE A 225 -4.64 18.03 12.62
C PHE A 225 -5.42 16.73 12.48
N ALA A 226 -6.59 16.81 11.85
CA ALA A 226 -7.48 15.70 11.56
C ALA A 226 -8.07 15.83 10.15
N LEU A 227 -8.55 14.72 9.58
CA LEU A 227 -9.24 14.69 8.29
C LEU A 227 -10.73 14.37 8.49
N ALA A 228 -11.61 15.22 7.97
CA ALA A 228 -13.03 14.96 7.99
C ALA A 228 -13.38 13.86 6.98
N ALA A 229 -13.88 12.71 7.46
CA ALA A 229 -14.10 11.54 6.62
C ALA A 229 -15.08 11.77 5.44
N LYS A 230 -16.10 12.62 5.64
CA LYS A 230 -17.12 12.93 4.62
C LYS A 230 -16.63 13.91 3.57
N THR A 231 -16.04 15.02 3.99
CA THR A 231 -15.62 16.10 3.09
C THR A 231 -14.20 15.92 2.56
N LYS A 232 -13.43 14.97 3.13
CA LYS A 232 -11.99 14.80 2.90
C LYS A 232 -11.19 16.11 3.11
N GLN A 233 -11.72 17.03 3.90
CA GLN A 233 -11.06 18.30 4.24
C GLN A 233 -10.28 18.14 5.53
N GLN A 234 -9.07 18.69 5.56
CA GLN A 234 -8.30 18.77 6.80
C GLN A 234 -8.84 19.89 7.68
N TYR A 235 -8.93 19.60 8.97
CA TYR A 235 -9.38 20.53 9.99
C TYR A 235 -8.52 20.35 11.24
N VAL A 236 -8.60 21.31 12.14
CA VAL A 236 -7.90 21.28 13.41
C VAL A 236 -8.91 21.01 14.50
N ALA A 237 -8.60 20.04 15.36
CA ALA A 237 -9.40 19.70 16.51
C ALA A 237 -8.55 19.85 17.78
N ALA A 238 -9.23 20.06 18.89
CA ALA A 238 -8.62 20.36 20.16
C ALA A 238 -8.99 19.27 21.18
N GLU A 239 -7.98 18.64 21.78
CA GLU A 239 -8.15 17.61 22.80
C GLU A 239 -7.54 18.05 24.13
N LYS A 240 -8.21 17.69 25.24
CA LYS A 240 -7.73 17.87 26.61
C LYS A 240 -7.85 16.53 27.33
N GLU A 241 -6.73 16.01 27.82
CA GLU A 241 -6.67 14.69 28.52
C GLU A 241 -7.32 13.54 27.72
N GLY A 242 -7.12 13.53 26.39
CA GLY A 242 -7.67 12.51 25.50
C GLY A 242 -9.17 12.63 25.20
N LYS A 243 -9.83 13.70 25.65
CA LYS A 243 -11.23 14.01 25.33
C LYS A 243 -11.30 15.21 24.39
N ALA A 244 -12.17 15.12 23.38
CA ALA A 244 -12.44 16.22 22.46
C ALA A 244 -13.08 17.38 23.22
N THR A 245 -12.53 18.58 23.09
CA THR A 245 -13.02 19.80 23.74
C THR A 245 -14.25 20.41 23.04
N GLY A 246 -14.68 19.83 21.91
CA GLY A 246 -15.74 20.37 21.05
C GLY A 246 -15.29 21.53 20.14
N TRP A 247 -14.10 22.09 20.37
CA TRP A 247 -13.54 23.10 19.48
C TRP A 247 -12.95 22.48 18.22
N SER A 248 -13.29 23.06 17.07
CA SER A 248 -12.72 22.72 15.78
C SER A 248 -12.56 23.95 14.91
N ALA A 249 -11.60 23.93 13.98
CA ALA A 249 -11.43 24.97 12.99
C ALA A 249 -11.19 24.36 11.61
N PHE A 250 -11.85 24.90 10.60
CA PHE A 250 -11.73 24.51 9.20
C PHE A 250 -11.01 25.61 8.41
N PHE A 251 -10.26 25.24 7.38
CA PHE A 251 -9.65 26.21 6.48
C PHE A 251 -10.53 26.39 5.23
N VAL A 252 -11.16 27.54 5.11
CA VAL A 252 -12.10 27.88 4.02
C VAL A 252 -11.66 29.21 3.40
N ASP A 253 -11.56 29.28 2.07
CA ASP A 253 -11.25 30.49 1.31
C ASP A 253 -10.03 31.28 1.81
N GLY A 254 -8.94 30.56 2.12
CA GLY A 254 -7.69 31.18 2.57
C GLY A 254 -7.67 31.59 4.05
N LYS A 255 -8.72 31.28 4.84
CA LYS A 255 -8.85 31.67 6.24
C LYS A 255 -9.28 30.50 7.12
N TRP A 256 -8.76 30.47 8.34
CA TRP A 256 -9.26 29.57 9.39
C TRP A 256 -10.58 30.11 9.96
N VAL A 257 -11.62 29.28 9.94
CA VAL A 257 -12.95 29.54 10.47
C VAL A 257 -13.22 28.53 11.59
N GLU A 258 -13.58 29.03 12.78
CA GLU A 258 -13.92 28.16 13.91
C GLU A 258 -15.31 27.55 13.69
N GLY A 259 -15.39 26.23 13.69
CA GLY A 259 -16.64 25.48 13.73
C GLY A 259 -16.94 25.14 15.18
N LYS A 260 -17.98 25.76 15.75
CA LYS A 260 -18.58 25.24 16.98
C LYS A 260 -19.43 24.02 16.61
N LYS A 261 -19.11 22.88 17.22
CA LYS A 261 -20.06 21.77 17.34
C LYS A 261 -21.01 22.04 18.50
#